data_AF-A0A3B9GNB4-F1
#
_entry.id   AF-A0A3B9GNB4-F1
#
_cell.length_a   1.000
_cell.length_b   1.000
_cell.length_c   1.000
_cell.angle_alpha   90.00
_cell.angle_beta   90.00
_cell.angle_gamma   90.00
#
_symmetry.space_group_name_H-M   'P 1'
#
loop_
_entity.id
_entity.type
_entity.pdbx_description
1 polymer ?
#
loop_
_entity_poly.entity_id
_entity_poly.type
_entity_poly.pdbx_seq_one_letter_code
_entity_poly.pdbx_strand_id
1 'polypeptide(L)'
;MTIALESNDLIQSGYLVWLIVAYVAYIATGALPSDKQPFRKPPLRVLVDRLGFFIAFFALPLLVFTLAGWSMPGYASLGMGEPMRWLAPTLGISALAFAIGFFAKKGPAELGNYPQYLPARWGAGKIALELVSWSLYLYAYEFVFRGFLLYALLPLGTGLAI
;
A
#
# COMPACT_ATOMS: atom_id res chain seq x y z
N MET A 1 -31.49 -11.17 23.09
CA MET A 1 -30.69 -10.02 22.64
C MET A 1 -30.20 -10.33 21.25
N THR A 2 -31.00 -9.98 20.25
CA THR A 2 -30.71 -10.23 18.84
C THR A 2 -29.88 -9.05 18.35
N ILE A 3 -28.60 -9.25 18.09
CA ILE A 3 -27.74 -8.22 17.52
C ILE A 3 -28.18 -8.07 16.07
N ALA A 4 -29.04 -7.10 15.79
CA ALA A 4 -29.25 -6.62 14.44
C ALA A 4 -27.95 -5.88 14.06
N LEU A 5 -27.08 -6.54 13.30
CA LEU A 5 -25.93 -5.87 12.68
C LEU A 5 -26.49 -4.80 11.75
N GLU A 6 -26.12 -3.54 11.98
CA GLU A 6 -26.48 -2.47 11.05
C GLU A 6 -25.84 -2.81 9.69
N SER A 7 -26.51 -2.46 8.58
CA SER A 7 -26.03 -2.79 7.23
C SER A 7 -24.60 -2.31 6.96
N ASN A 8 -24.17 -1.24 7.65
CA ASN A 8 -22.83 -0.70 7.57
C ASN A 8 -21.77 -1.63 8.17
N ASP A 9 -22.06 -2.29 9.30
CA ASP A 9 -21.15 -3.22 9.97
C ASP A 9 -20.89 -4.47 9.12
N LEU A 10 -21.93 -4.94 8.42
CA LEU A 10 -21.82 -6.06 7.48
C LEU A 10 -20.94 -5.71 6.27
N ILE A 11 -21.10 -4.50 5.71
CA ILE A 11 -20.28 -4.02 4.58
C ILE A 11 -18.81 -3.88 5.01
N GLN A 12 -18.55 -3.30 6.19
CA GLN A 12 -17.20 -3.17 6.73
C GLN A 12 -16.55 -4.53 7.01
N SER A 13 -17.30 -5.45 7.63
CA SER A 13 -16.83 -6.82 7.90
C SER A 13 -16.52 -7.57 6.61
N GLY A 14 -17.39 -7.46 5.60
CA GLY A 14 -17.17 -8.04 4.28
C GLY A 14 -15.92 -7.48 3.59
N TYR A 15 -15.68 -6.18 3.71
CA TYR A 15 -14.47 -5.56 3.15
C TYR A 15 -13.19 -5.96 3.91
N LEU A 16 -13.24 -6.14 5.23
CA LEU A 16 -12.12 -6.69 5.99
C LEU A 16 -11.79 -8.12 5.55
N VAL A 17 -12.81 -8.96 5.35
CA VAL A 17 -12.62 -10.32 4.81
C VAL A 17 -11.99 -10.28 3.42
N TRP A 18 -12.43 -9.37 2.55
CA TRP A 18 -11.80 -9.16 1.24
C TRP A 18 -10.32 -8.83 1.38
N LEU A 19 -9.94 -7.90 2.26
CA LEU A 19 -8.54 -7.51 2.46
C LEU A 19 -7.68 -8.68 2.95
N ILE A 20 -8.20 -9.50 3.86
CA ILE A 20 -7.51 -10.70 4.36
C ILE A 20 -7.30 -11.69 3.21
N VAL A 21 -8.35 -12.01 2.45
CA VAL A 21 -8.28 -12.96 1.33
C VAL A 21 -7.36 -12.44 0.23
N ALA A 22 -7.47 -11.17 -0.15
CA ALA A 22 -6.61 -10.51 -1.12
C ALA A 22 -5.15 -10.54 -0.68
N TYR A 23 -4.87 -10.34 0.62
CA TYR A 23 -3.52 -10.39 1.18
C TYR A 23 -2.93 -11.80 1.16
N VAL A 24 -3.69 -12.80 1.57
CA VAL A 24 -3.27 -14.21 1.47
C VAL A 24 -3.00 -14.59 0.01
N ALA A 25 -3.88 -14.22 -0.91
CA ALA A 25 -3.71 -14.48 -2.34
C ALA A 25 -2.48 -13.75 -2.91
N TYR A 26 -2.27 -12.49 -2.52
CA TYR A 26 -1.11 -11.69 -2.92
C TYR A 26 0.20 -12.35 -2.45
N ILE A 27 0.27 -12.80 -1.20
CA ILE A 27 1.42 -13.55 -0.67
C ILE A 27 1.61 -14.85 -1.44
N ALA A 28 0.54 -15.61 -1.69
CA ALA A 28 0.59 -16.88 -2.40
C ALA A 28 1.15 -16.76 -3.82
N THR A 29 1.02 -15.58 -4.45
CA THR A 29 1.66 -15.33 -5.76
C THR A 29 3.18 -15.26 -5.66
N GLY A 30 3.75 -15.17 -4.45
CA GLY A 30 5.16 -14.90 -4.20
C GLY A 30 5.50 -13.42 -4.33
N ALA A 31 4.52 -12.51 -4.23
CA ALA A 31 4.73 -11.06 -4.38
C ALA A 31 5.58 -10.46 -3.25
N LEU A 32 5.53 -11.01 -2.04
CA LEU A 32 6.45 -10.64 -0.97
C LEU A 32 7.81 -11.35 -1.14
N PRO A 33 8.94 -10.63 -1.01
CA PRO A 33 10.25 -11.24 -0.88
C PRO A 33 10.29 -12.17 0.34
N SER A 34 11.00 -13.29 0.21
CA SER A 34 11.23 -14.22 1.31
C SER A 34 12.73 -14.40 1.50
N ASP A 35 13.18 -14.42 2.76
CA ASP A 35 14.59 -14.70 3.11
C ASP A 35 15.09 -16.03 2.51
N LYS A 36 14.17 -16.95 2.19
CA LYS A 36 14.47 -18.26 1.60
C LYS A 36 14.68 -18.22 0.08
N GLN A 37 14.26 -17.15 -0.60
CA GLN A 37 14.48 -16.93 -2.03
C GLN A 37 15.03 -15.51 -2.27
N PRO A 38 16.31 -15.24 -1.94
CA PRO A 38 16.95 -13.93 -2.12
C PRO A 38 17.18 -13.56 -3.59
N PHE A 39 16.57 -14.28 -4.54
CA PHE A 39 16.75 -14.06 -5.96
C PHE A 39 15.96 -12.84 -6.43
N ARG A 40 16.67 -11.93 -7.11
CA ARG A 40 16.08 -10.77 -7.78
C ARG A 40 14.92 -11.19 -8.67
N LYS A 41 13.75 -10.60 -8.42
CA LYS A 41 12.62 -10.71 -9.34
C LYS A 41 12.93 -9.97 -10.65
N PRO A 42 12.46 -10.48 -11.80
CA PRO A 42 12.50 -9.74 -13.05
C PRO A 42 11.81 -8.37 -12.88
N PRO A 43 12.31 -7.29 -13.50
CA PRO A 43 11.72 -5.96 -13.36
C PRO A 43 10.23 -5.90 -13.71
N LEU A 44 9.81 -6.63 -14.76
CA LEU A 44 8.39 -6.73 -15.11
C LEU A 44 7.55 -7.35 -13.98
N ARG A 45 8.09 -8.37 -13.30
CA ARG A 45 7.39 -9.03 -12.20
C ARG A 45 7.18 -8.08 -11.02
N VAL A 46 8.17 -7.25 -10.71
CA VAL A 46 8.05 -6.21 -9.65
C VAL A 46 6.93 -5.22 -9.98
N LEU A 47 6.82 -4.78 -11.24
CA LEU A 47 5.76 -3.88 -11.67
C LEU A 47 4.38 -4.54 -11.60
N VAL A 48 4.27 -5.80 -12.02
CA VAL A 48 3.04 -6.58 -11.93
C VAL A 48 2.61 -6.78 -10.49
N ASP A 49 3.54 -7.10 -9.59
CA ASP A 49 3.24 -7.24 -8.16
C ASP A 49 2.71 -5.92 -7.58
N ARG A 50 3.38 -4.79 -7.84
CA ARG A 50 2.93 -3.45 -7.37
C ARG A 50 1.57 -3.04 -7.93
N LEU A 51 1.36 -3.25 -9.23
CA LEU A 51 0.09 -2.94 -9.88
C LEU A 51 -1.02 -3.87 -9.37
N GLY A 52 -0.73 -5.15 -9.19
CA GLY A 52 -1.66 -6.13 -8.63
C GLY A 52 -2.10 -5.74 -7.21
N PHE A 53 -1.16 -5.27 -6.39
CA PHE A 53 -1.49 -4.71 -5.07
C PHE A 53 -2.41 -3.49 -5.19
N PHE A 54 -2.06 -2.50 -6.02
CA PHE A 54 -2.92 -1.33 -6.24
C PHE A 54 -4.34 -1.71 -6.69
N ILE A 55 -4.46 -2.65 -7.63
CA ILE A 55 -5.76 -3.09 -8.13
C ILE A 55 -6.55 -3.81 -7.04
N ALA A 56 -5.98 -4.82 -6.39
CA ALA A 56 -6.71 -5.66 -5.44
C ALA A 56 -7.10 -4.92 -4.16
N PHE A 57 -6.27 -3.97 -3.71
CA PHE A 57 -6.44 -3.29 -2.42
C PHE A 57 -7.06 -1.90 -2.50
N PHE A 58 -7.12 -1.31 -3.70
CA PHE A 58 -7.72 0.01 -3.88
C PHE A 58 -8.68 0.05 -5.06
N ALA A 59 -8.20 -0.17 -6.29
CA ALA A 59 -9.00 0.15 -7.49
C ALA A 59 -10.24 -0.75 -7.65
N LEU A 60 -10.09 -2.07 -7.44
CA LEU A 60 -11.20 -3.01 -7.55
C LEU A 60 -12.23 -2.80 -6.43
N PRO A 61 -11.84 -2.71 -5.14
CA PRO A 61 -12.77 -2.31 -4.09
C PRO A 61 -13.49 -0.98 -4.39
N LEU A 62 -12.76 0.07 -4.77
CA LEU A 62 -13.36 1.37 -5.10
C LEU A 62 -14.41 1.24 -6.22
N LEU A 63 -14.12 0.46 -7.26
CA LEU A 63 -15.07 0.18 -8.33
C LEU A 63 -16.31 -0.55 -7.81
N VAL A 64 -16.15 -1.59 -7.00
CA VAL A 64 -17.28 -2.35 -6.44
C VAL A 64 -18.17 -1.46 -5.56
N PHE A 65 -17.58 -0.65 -4.69
CA PHE A 65 -18.31 0.27 -3.82
C PHE A 65 -19.05 1.35 -4.62
N THR A 66 -18.40 1.93 -5.63
CA THR A 66 -19.05 2.96 -6.49
C THR A 66 -20.19 2.38 -7.30
N LEU A 67 -20.03 1.18 -7.89
CA LEU A 67 -21.10 0.50 -8.63
C LEU A 67 -22.26 0.07 -7.73
N ALA A 68 -21.99 -0.28 -6.48
CA ALA A 68 -23.01 -0.60 -5.48
C ALA A 68 -23.70 0.64 -4.88
N GLY A 69 -23.24 1.85 -5.21
CA GLY A 69 -23.74 3.09 -4.62
C GLY A 69 -23.39 3.27 -3.14
N TRP A 70 -22.35 2.57 -2.67
CA TRP A 70 -21.89 2.61 -1.28
C TRP A 70 -20.67 3.51 -1.11
N SER A 71 -20.57 4.14 0.06
CA SER A 71 -19.34 4.82 0.46
C SER A 71 -18.30 3.80 0.90
N MET A 72 -17.11 3.86 0.30
CA MET A 72 -16.00 3.01 0.71
C MET A 72 -15.47 3.45 2.10
N PRO A 73 -15.44 2.56 3.11
CA PRO A 73 -14.95 2.91 4.44
C PRO A 73 -13.48 3.36 4.39
N GLY A 74 -13.14 4.40 5.16
CA GLY A 74 -11.77 4.95 5.19
C GLY A 74 -11.36 5.76 3.94
N TYR A 75 -12.24 5.92 2.95
CA TYR A 75 -11.92 6.72 1.76
C TYR A 75 -11.82 8.22 2.07
N ALA A 76 -12.69 8.73 2.95
CA ALA A 76 -12.67 10.13 3.36
C ALA A 76 -11.37 10.55 4.08
N SER A 77 -10.68 9.60 4.73
CA SER A 77 -9.37 9.82 5.36
C SER A 77 -8.22 10.00 4.37
N LEU A 78 -8.42 9.75 3.07
CA LEU A 78 -7.44 10.04 2.02
C LEU A 78 -7.39 11.51 1.58
N GLY A 79 -8.10 12.40 2.27
CA GLY A 79 -8.10 13.82 1.95
C GLY A 79 -6.68 14.40 1.87
N MET A 80 -6.40 15.21 0.85
CA MET A 80 -5.09 15.85 0.68
C MET A 80 -4.76 16.88 1.77
N GLY A 81 -5.74 17.23 2.61
CA GLY A 81 -5.59 18.25 3.65
C GLY A 81 -5.06 19.55 3.08
N GLU A 82 -4.00 20.08 3.69
CA GLU A 82 -3.27 21.27 3.23
C GLU A 82 -1.88 20.87 2.70
N PRO A 83 -1.77 20.42 1.43
CA PRO A 83 -0.52 19.83 0.92
C PRO A 83 0.65 20.82 0.96
N MET A 84 0.39 22.11 0.76
CA MET A 84 1.41 23.16 0.80
C MET A 84 2.04 23.32 2.18
N ARG A 85 1.28 23.12 3.26
CA ARG A 85 1.77 23.19 4.64
C ARG A 85 2.77 22.06 4.93
N TRP A 86 2.58 20.91 4.30
CA TRP A 86 3.42 19.72 4.47
C TRP A 86 4.58 19.63 3.49
N LEU A 87 4.66 20.51 2.49
CA LEU A 87 5.68 20.46 1.45
C LEU A 87 7.10 20.53 2.03
N ALA A 88 7.40 21.58 2.82
CA ALA A 88 8.73 21.76 3.38
C ALA A 88 9.14 20.63 4.36
N PRO A 89 8.30 20.20 5.32
CA PRO A 89 8.60 19.02 6.14
C PRO A 89 8.82 17.74 5.31
N THR A 90 7.99 17.51 4.29
CA THR A 90 8.10 16.32 3.43
C THR A 90 9.41 16.31 2.67
N LEU A 91 9.81 17.45 2.09
CA LEU A 91 11.10 17.59 1.40
C LEU A 91 12.27 17.40 2.36
N GLY A 92 12.19 17.99 3.57
CA GLY A 92 13.22 17.85 4.61
C GLY A 92 13.41 16.39 5.04
N ILE A 93 12.31 15.69 5.36
CA ILE A 93 12.34 14.28 5.74
C ILE A 93 12.81 13.40 4.57
N SER A 94 12.36 13.69 3.35
CA SER A 94 12.78 12.92 2.16
C SER A 94 14.27 13.07 1.89
N ALA A 95 14.82 14.29 2.01
CA ALA A 95 16.26 14.55 1.87
C ALA A 95 17.07 13.85 2.97
N LEU A 96 16.58 13.89 4.21
CA LEU A 96 17.21 13.19 5.34
C LEU A 96 17.19 11.67 5.14
N ALA A 97 16.04 11.10 4.78
CA ALA A 97 15.89 9.68 4.51
C ALA A 97 16.79 9.23 3.34
N PHE A 98 16.88 10.04 2.29
CA PHE A 98 17.79 9.81 1.18
C PHE A 98 19.25 9.80 1.65
N ALA A 99 19.67 10.81 2.44
CA ALA A 99 21.02 10.88 2.98
C ALA A 99 21.36 9.65 3.82
N ILE A 100 20.47 9.26 4.75
CA ILE A 100 20.64 8.05 5.58
C ILE A 100 20.79 6.81 4.69
N GLY A 101 19.87 6.61 3.73
CA GLY A 101 19.89 5.45 2.83
C GLY A 101 21.06 5.43 1.85
N PHE A 102 21.63 6.60 1.54
CA PHE A 102 22.81 6.75 0.69
C PHE A 102 24.10 6.40 1.44
N PHE A 103 24.23 6.83 2.70
CA PHE A 103 25.41 6.55 3.53
C PHE A 103 25.34 5.22 4.29
N ALA A 104 24.17 4.60 4.39
CA ALA A 104 24.01 3.30 5.04
C ALA A 104 24.80 2.20 4.32
N LYS A 105 25.57 1.42 5.08
CA LYS A 105 26.19 0.18 4.57
C LYS A 105 25.10 -0.86 4.38
N LYS A 106 24.91 -1.31 3.13
CA LYS A 106 23.86 -2.26 2.78
C LYS A 106 24.37 -3.69 2.89
N GLY A 107 23.79 -4.49 3.78
CA GLY A 107 24.08 -5.91 3.91
C GLY A 107 23.50 -6.74 2.76
N PRO A 108 24.02 -7.95 2.47
CA PRO A 108 23.49 -8.83 1.42
C PRO A 108 21.99 -9.17 1.61
N ALA A 109 21.56 -9.33 2.86
CA ALA A 109 20.15 -9.56 3.21
C ALA A 109 19.26 -8.33 2.95
N GLU A 110 19.76 -7.12 3.23
CA GLU A 110 19.05 -5.86 2.97
C GLU A 110 18.88 -5.60 1.46
N LEU A 111 19.85 -6.05 0.65
CA LEU A 111 19.77 -5.97 -0.81
C LEU A 111 18.82 -7.01 -1.42
N GLY A 112 18.54 -8.11 -0.70
CA GLY A 112 17.66 -9.21 -1.16
C GLY A 112 16.18 -9.03 -0.83
N ASN A 113 15.86 -8.30 0.23
CA ASN A 113 14.51 -8.31 0.83
C ASN A 113 13.54 -7.25 0.31
N TYR A 114 13.93 -6.45 -0.69
CA TYR A 114 13.02 -5.48 -1.31
C TYR A 114 12.66 -5.86 -2.74
N PRO A 115 11.39 -5.73 -3.16
CA PRO A 115 11.00 -5.83 -4.56
C PRO A 115 11.57 -4.61 -5.31
N GLN A 116 12.84 -4.71 -5.71
CA GLN A 116 13.58 -3.66 -6.39
C GLN A 116 13.40 -3.80 -7.91
N TYR A 117 12.92 -2.73 -8.53
CA TYR A 117 12.90 -2.63 -9.98
C TYR A 117 14.29 -2.20 -10.47
N LEU A 118 15.00 -3.13 -11.10
CA LEU A 118 16.36 -2.93 -11.58
C LEU A 118 16.45 -3.26 -13.07
N PRO A 119 16.08 -2.33 -13.95
CA PRO A 119 16.18 -2.54 -15.39
C PRO A 119 17.67 -2.62 -15.79
N ALA A 120 17.96 -3.39 -16.85
CA ALA A 120 19.34 -3.53 -17.35
C ALA A 120 19.97 -2.21 -17.79
N ARG A 121 19.15 -1.24 -18.21
CA ARG A 121 19.55 0.14 -18.53
C ARG A 121 18.52 1.11 -17.98
N TRP A 122 19.00 2.18 -17.38
CA TRP A 122 18.17 3.30 -16.95
C TRP A 122 17.94 4.25 -18.12
N GLY A 123 16.72 4.77 -18.19
CA GLY A 123 16.29 5.77 -19.17
C GLY A 123 15.00 6.43 -18.68
N ALA A 124 14.61 7.56 -19.28
CA ALA A 124 13.50 8.37 -18.79
C ALA A 124 12.20 7.57 -18.60
N GLY A 125 11.83 6.72 -19.57
CA GLY A 125 10.62 5.87 -19.45
C GLY A 125 10.71 4.83 -18.32
N LYS A 126 11.90 4.32 -18.03
CA LYS A 126 12.11 3.36 -16.93
C LYS A 126 12.05 4.04 -15.56
N ILE A 127 12.54 5.28 -15.47
CA ILE A 127 12.42 6.12 -14.27
C ILE A 127 10.95 6.48 -14.03
N ALA A 128 10.24 6.94 -15.07
CA ALA A 128 8.81 7.27 -14.97
C ALA A 128 7.98 6.06 -14.51
N LEU A 129 8.24 4.88 -15.07
CA LEU A 129 7.56 3.65 -14.68
C LEU A 129 7.83 3.25 -13.23
N GLU A 130 9.06 3.44 -12.76
CA GLU A 130 9.40 3.20 -11.35
C GLU A 130 8.65 4.15 -10.42
N LEU A 131 8.67 5.45 -10.73
CA LEU A 131 7.96 6.47 -9.96
C LEU A 131 6.45 6.19 -9.91
N VAL A 132 5.82 5.97 -11.07
CA VAL A 132 4.37 5.72 -11.15
C VAL A 132 4.00 4.44 -10.41
N SER A 133 4.73 3.34 -10.60
CA SER A 133 4.41 2.08 -9.92
C SER A 133 4.55 2.16 -8.40
N TRP A 134 5.55 2.90 -7.89
CA TRP A 134 5.68 3.18 -6.47
C TRP A 134 4.58 4.08 -5.95
N SER A 135 4.24 5.15 -6.67
CA SER A 135 3.16 6.05 -6.25
C SER A 135 1.84 5.31 -6.13
N LEU A 136 1.49 4.46 -7.11
CA LEU A 136 0.28 3.64 -7.04
C LEU A 136 0.32 2.65 -5.87
N TYR A 137 1.43 1.94 -5.71
CA TYR A 137 1.60 0.99 -4.61
C TYR A 137 1.47 1.67 -3.24
N LEU A 138 2.18 2.78 -3.02
CA LEU A 138 2.16 3.53 -1.77
C LEU A 138 0.80 4.16 -1.51
N TYR A 139 0.10 4.63 -2.55
CA TYR A 139 -1.23 5.17 -2.39
C TYR A 139 -2.23 4.11 -1.92
N ALA A 140 -2.22 2.92 -2.53
CA ALA A 140 -3.04 1.80 -2.05
C ALA A 140 -2.63 1.34 -0.65
N TYR A 141 -1.33 1.32 -0.35
CA TYR A 141 -0.82 1.00 0.97
C TYR A 141 -1.33 1.99 2.03
N GLU A 142 -1.16 3.30 1.80
CA GLU A 142 -1.65 4.36 2.67
C GLU A 142 -3.16 4.26 2.89
N PHE A 143 -3.92 3.97 1.84
CA PHE A 143 -5.35 3.73 1.97
C PHE A 143 -5.69 2.53 2.86
N VAL A 144 -5.05 1.38 2.68
CA VAL A 144 -5.35 0.20 3.50
C VAL A 144 -5.02 0.47 4.97
N PHE A 145 -3.85 1.04 5.26
CA PHE A 145 -3.39 1.20 6.64
C PHE A 145 -3.98 2.43 7.33
N ARG A 146 -3.85 3.61 6.72
CA ARG A 146 -4.30 4.88 7.32
C ARG A 146 -5.70 5.30 6.91
N GLY A 147 -6.23 4.75 5.82
CA GLY A 147 -7.63 4.90 5.45
C GLY A 147 -8.50 3.91 6.19
N PHE A 148 -8.50 2.66 5.74
CA PHE A 148 -9.44 1.63 6.21
C PHE A 148 -9.10 1.06 7.59
N LEU A 149 -7.90 0.52 7.78
CA LEU A 149 -7.55 -0.17 9.04
C LEU A 149 -7.58 0.80 10.22
N LEU A 150 -7.02 2.00 10.06
CA LEU A 150 -7.11 3.05 11.06
C LEU A 150 -8.57 3.36 11.41
N TYR A 151 -9.43 3.56 10.40
CA TYR A 151 -10.86 3.84 10.60
C TYR A 151 -11.58 2.69 11.32
N ALA A 152 -11.28 1.44 10.94
CA ALA A 152 -11.89 0.25 11.54
C ALA A 152 -11.43 0.00 12.99
N LEU A 153 -10.19 0.37 13.33
CA LEU A 153 -9.63 0.17 14.67
C LEU A 153 -9.88 1.35 15.62
N LEU A 154 -10.15 2.55 15.11
CA LEU A 154 -10.41 3.75 15.91
C LEU A 154 -11.45 3.55 17.03
N PRO A 155 -12.58 2.85 16.80
CA PRO A 155 -13.58 2.60 17.86
C PRO A 155 -13.06 1.73 19.02
N LEU A 156 -12.01 0.94 18.81
CA LEU A 156 -11.37 0.12 19.84
C LEU A 156 -10.42 0.94 20.74
N GLY A 157 -10.24 2.22 20.42
CA GLY A 157 -9.39 3.15 21.16
C GLY A 157 -8.14 3.54 20.38
N THR A 158 -7.68 4.78 20.58
CA THR A 158 -6.53 5.36 19.87
C THR A 158 -5.23 4.59 20.11
N GLY A 159 -5.08 3.91 21.24
CA GLY A 159 -3.89 3.09 21.55
C GLY A 159 -3.78 1.78 20.76
N LEU A 160 -4.87 1.30 20.15
CA LEU A 160 -4.86 0.14 19.24
C LEU A 160 -4.80 0.55 17.76
N ALA A 161 -4.88 1.86 17.49
CA ALA A 161 -5.01 2.45 16.17
C ALA A 161 -3.71 3.11 15.67
N ILE A 162 -2.68 3.23 16.52
CA ILE A 162 -1.36 3.83 16.26
C ILE A 162 -0.28 2.75 16.42
#